data_AF-A0A1F9D0U7-F1
#
_entry.id   AF-A0A1F9D0U7-F1
#
_cell.length_a   1.000
_cell.length_b   1.000
_cell.length_c   1.000
_cell.angle_alpha   90.00
_cell.angle_beta   90.00
_cell.angle_gamma   90.00
#
_symmetry.space_group_name_H-M   'P 1'
#
loop_
_entity.id
_entity.type
_entity.pdbx_description
1 polymer ?
#
loop_
_entity_poly.entity_id
_entity_poly.type
_entity_poly.pdbx_seq_one_letter_code
_entity_poly.pdbx_strand_id
1 'polypeptide(L)'
;MNKERLDWVMSGLNQHALTKAEDQFLKIALEDFDKNNALTERQEERLESLYKLKSQSTPNKKSDHFTFKKSSPKKTEPRRPRTKAF
;
A
#
# COMPACT_ATOMS: atom_id res chain seq x y z
N MET A 1 10.40 -15.32 8.29
CA MET A 1 10.16 -14.41 7.14
C MET A 1 11.05 -14.79 5.96
N ASN A 2 10.54 -14.70 4.71
CA ASN A 2 11.32 -15.01 3.50
C ASN A 2 12.11 -13.79 3.00
N LYS A 3 13.23 -14.01 2.30
CA LYS A 3 14.07 -12.94 1.71
C LYS A 3 13.28 -11.96 0.85
N GLU A 4 12.39 -12.46 0.01
CA GLU A 4 11.52 -11.63 -0.85
C GLU A 4 10.60 -10.73 -0.03
N ARG A 5 10.05 -11.26 1.08
CA ARG A 5 9.19 -10.50 1.98
C ARG A 5 9.99 -9.40 2.69
N LEU A 6 11.23 -9.69 3.08
CA LEU A 6 12.14 -8.71 3.70
C LEU A 6 12.40 -7.56 2.73
N ASP A 7 12.78 -7.87 1.50
CA ASP A 7 13.10 -6.89 0.46
C ASP A 7 11.89 -6.00 0.12
N TRP A 8 10.70 -6.60 0.05
CA TRP A 8 9.45 -5.86 -0.14
C TRP A 8 9.14 -4.91 1.03
N VAL A 9 9.34 -5.36 2.28
CA VAL A 9 9.15 -4.51 3.48
C VAL A 9 10.17 -3.39 3.51
N MET A 10 11.44 -3.65 3.20
CA MET A 10 12.49 -2.64 3.11
C MET A 10 12.16 -1.58 2.07
N SER A 11 11.74 -2.01 0.88
CA SER A 11 11.31 -1.12 -0.20
C SER A 11 10.13 -0.24 0.21
N GLY A 12 9.16 -0.80 0.94
CA GLY A 12 8.03 -0.04 1.49
C GLY A 12 8.42 0.93 2.60
N LEU A 13 9.30 0.52 3.52
CA LEU A 13 9.79 1.37 4.60
C LEU A 13 10.62 2.55 4.11
N ASN A 14 11.38 2.38 3.02
CA ASN A 14 12.16 3.45 2.39
C ASN A 14 11.29 4.58 1.79
N GLN A 15 10.01 4.32 1.52
CA GLN A 15 9.05 5.35 1.08
C GLN A 15 8.57 6.25 2.24
N HIS A 16 8.83 5.85 3.49
CA HIS A 16 8.43 6.59 4.68
C HIS A 16 9.63 7.27 5.34
N ALA A 17 9.38 8.34 6.09
CA ALA A 17 10.41 8.96 6.92
C ALA A 17 10.75 8.02 8.09
N LEU A 18 11.85 7.29 7.93
CA LEU A 18 12.45 6.48 8.99
C LEU A 18 13.23 7.39 9.94
N THR A 19 13.09 7.13 11.24
CA THR A 19 13.92 7.76 12.26
C THR A 19 15.30 7.10 12.29
N LYS A 20 16.31 7.79 12.84
CA LYS A 20 17.69 7.26 12.93
C LYS A 20 17.76 5.89 13.63
N ALA A 21 16.93 5.70 14.66
CA ALA A 21 16.86 4.43 15.40
C ALA A 21 16.28 3.29 14.56
N GLU A 22 15.28 3.58 13.73
CA GLU A 22 14.68 2.61 12.81
C GLU A 22 15.68 2.25 11.70
N ASP A 23 16.37 3.24 11.12
CA ASP A 23 17.39 3.01 10.09
C ASP A 23 18.55 2.16 10.59
N GLN A 24 19.02 2.41 11.81
CA GLN A 24 20.05 1.59 12.46
C GLN A 24 19.56 0.17 12.73
N PHE A 25 18.30 0.00 13.14
CA PHE A 25 17.70 -1.32 13.33
C PHE A 25 17.61 -2.10 12.01
N LEU A 26 17.23 -1.46 10.90
CA LEU A 26 17.15 -2.12 9.59
C LEU A 26 18.53 -2.59 9.11
N LYS A 27 19.59 -1.79 9.34
CA LYS A 27 20.97 -2.18 9.02
C LYS A 27 21.41 -3.42 9.80
N ILE A 28 21.12 -3.46 11.10
CA ILE A 28 21.42 -4.61 11.96
C ILE A 28 20.62 -5.84 11.51
N ALA A 29 19.33 -5.67 11.21
CA ALA A 29 18.47 -6.75 10.74
C ALA A 29 18.97 -7.32 9.39
N LEU A 30 19.41 -6.47 8.47
CA LEU A 30 20.02 -6.89 7.21
C LEU A 30 21.34 -7.64 7.43
N GLU A 31 22.20 -7.14 8.30
CA GLU A 31 23.48 -7.77 8.59
C GLU A 31 23.31 -9.14 9.28
N ASP A 32 22.36 -9.26 10.21
CA ASP A 32 22.01 -10.53 10.84
C ASP A 32 21.38 -11.50 9.83
N PHE A 33 20.55 -11.00 8.91
CA PHE A 33 19.98 -11.81 7.85
C PHE A 33 21.04 -12.29 6.86
N ASP A 34 22.02 -11.46 6.47
CA ASP A 34 23.11 -11.88 5.59
C ASP A 34 24.01 -12.94 6.26
N LYS A 35 24.20 -12.88 7.57
CA LYS A 35 25.00 -13.85 8.32
C LYS A 35 24.29 -15.19 8.51
N ASN A 36 23.00 -15.16 8.88
CA ASN A 36 22.26 -16.35 9.29
C ASN A 36 21.26 -16.85 8.23
N ASN A 37 21.09 -16.13 7.12
CA ASN A 37 20.01 -16.30 6.14
C ASN A 37 18.59 -16.31 6.75
N ALA A 38 18.45 -15.81 7.99
CA ALA A 38 17.22 -15.81 8.75
C ALA A 38 17.24 -14.68 9.78
N LEU A 39 16.08 -14.07 10.01
CA LEU A 39 15.88 -13.12 11.10
C LEU A 39 15.47 -13.88 12.36
N THR A 40 15.78 -13.27 13.52
CA THR A 40 15.23 -13.75 14.79
C THR A 40 13.74 -13.41 14.86
N GLU A 41 12.93 -14.26 15.49
CA GLU A 41 11.47 -14.06 15.63
C GLU A 41 11.12 -12.67 16.22
N ARG A 42 11.90 -12.20 17.20
CA ARG A 42 11.79 -10.84 17.77
C ARG A 42 12.07 -9.72 16.77
N GLN A 43 13.02 -9.93 15.85
CA GLN A 43 13.33 -8.96 14.81
C GLN A 43 12.22 -8.91 13.77
N GLU A 44 11.64 -10.06 13.42
CA GLU A 44 10.50 -10.16 12.51
C GLU A 44 9.26 -9.46 13.07
N GLU A 45 8.89 -9.75 14.32
CA GLU A 45 7.74 -9.13 14.98
C GLU A 45 7.90 -7.60 15.06
N ARG A 46 9.12 -7.14 15.36
CA ARG A 46 9.45 -5.72 15.40
C ARG A 46 9.39 -5.07 14.02
N LEU A 47 9.88 -5.75 12.97
CA LEU A 47 9.80 -5.29 11.57
C LEU A 47 8.34 -5.18 11.10
N GLU A 48 7.53 -6.20 11.35
CA GLU A 48 6.11 -6.20 10.99
C GLU A 48 5.35 -5.10 11.72
N SER A 49 5.61 -4.91 13.02
CA SER A 49 5.01 -3.84 13.81
C SER A 49 5.39 -2.46 13.27
N LEU A 50 6.68 -2.25 12.93
CA LEU A 50 7.18 -1.00 12.37
C LEU A 50 6.53 -0.71 11.01
N TYR A 51 6.48 -1.70 10.12
CA TYR A 51 5.80 -1.58 8.82
C TYR A 51 4.32 -1.25 9.00
N LYS A 52 3.62 -1.93 9.91
CA LYS A 52 2.20 -1.70 10.18
C LYS A 52 1.93 -0.31 10.73
N LEU A 53 2.79 0.18 11.65
CA LEU A 53 2.70 1.54 12.19
C LEU A 53 2.91 2.59 11.10
N LYS A 54 3.92 2.43 10.23
CA LYS A 54 4.19 3.39 9.14
C LYS A 54 3.11 3.34 8.06
N SER A 55 2.62 2.15 7.72
CA SER A 55 1.51 1.95 6.78
C SER A 55 0.18 2.50 7.31
N GLN A 56 -0.09 2.41 8.62
CA GLN A 56 -1.25 3.08 9.23
C GLN A 56 -1.05 4.60 9.32
N SER A 57 0.20 5.06 9.49
CA SER A 57 0.55 6.48 9.55
C SER A 57 0.45 7.18 8.20
N THR A 58 0.38 6.47 7.08
CA THR A 58 -0.22 7.04 5.87
C THR A 58 -1.73 7.11 6.11
N PRO A 59 -2.32 8.30 6.37
CA PRO A 59 -3.76 8.37 6.42
C PRO A 59 -4.24 7.85 5.09
N ASN A 60 -5.10 6.84 5.13
CA ASN A 60 -5.79 6.31 3.97
C ASN A 60 -6.67 7.43 3.39
N LYS A 61 -6.06 8.41 2.71
CA LYS A 61 -6.74 9.50 2.03
C LYS A 61 -7.35 9.01 0.71
N LYS A 62 -7.36 7.68 0.49
CA LYS A 62 -7.96 7.01 -0.66
C LYS A 62 -8.90 5.86 -0.28
N SER A 63 -9.48 5.86 0.93
CA SER A 63 -10.61 4.96 1.22
C SER A 63 -11.88 5.34 0.45
N ASP A 64 -11.88 6.48 -0.25
CA ASP A 64 -12.97 6.89 -1.15
C ASP A 64 -12.67 6.64 -2.66
N HIS A 65 -11.53 6.02 -3.02
CA HIS A 65 -11.21 5.75 -4.43
C HIS A 65 -11.50 4.32 -4.88
N PHE A 66 -12.41 3.62 -4.18
CA PHE A 66 -13.05 2.40 -4.66
C PHE A 66 -14.58 2.56 -4.73
N THR A 67 -15.05 3.75 -5.10
CA THR A 67 -16.38 3.85 -5.71
C THR A 67 -16.26 3.38 -7.15
N PHE A 68 -16.42 2.06 -7.35
CA PHE A 68 -16.73 1.52 -8.67
C PHE A 68 -17.79 2.40 -9.32
N LYS A 69 -17.42 2.96 -10.47
CA LYS A 69 -18.31 3.73 -11.34
C LYS A 69 -19.63 2.98 -11.52
N LYS A 70 -20.69 3.43 -10.85
CA LYS A 70 -22.05 3.31 -11.38
C LYS A 70 -22.40 4.68 -11.97
N SER A 71 -21.74 5.02 -13.08
CA SER A 71 -22.35 5.93 -14.03
C SER A 71 -23.60 5.21 -14.54
N SER A 72 -24.75 5.52 -13.96
CA SER A 72 -26.04 5.16 -14.53
C SER A 72 -25.98 5.57 -16.00
N PRO A 73 -26.18 4.67 -16.98
CA PRO A 73 -26.27 5.10 -18.36
C PRO A 73 -27.45 6.07 -18.41
N LYS A 74 -27.17 7.33 -18.75
CA LYS A 74 -28.15 8.39 -18.88
C LYS A 74 -29.13 7.91 -19.95
N LYS A 75 -30.28 7.40 -19.51
CA LYS A 75 -31.35 6.88 -20.36
C LYS A 75 -31.72 8.02 -21.30
N THR A 76 -31.23 7.95 -22.53
CA THR A 76 -31.46 9.00 -23.52
C THR A 76 -32.91 8.85 -23.93
N GLU A 77 -33.71 9.87 -23.63
CA GLU A 77 -35.11 9.92 -23.97
C GLU A 77 -35.25 9.83 -25.51
N PRO A 78 -36.04 8.90 -26.07
CA PRO A 78 -36.17 8.77 -27.51
C PRO A 78 -36.84 10.04 -28.05
N ARG A 79 -36.09 10.85 -28.80
CA ARG A 79 -36.61 11.99 -29.55
C ARG A 79 -37.66 11.49 -30.54
N ARG A 80 -38.93 11.86 -30.32
CA ARG A 80 -40.01 11.64 -31.29
C ARG A 80 -39.64 12.29 -32.64
N PRO A 81 -39.83 11.62 -33.78
CA PRO A 81 -39.69 12.26 -35.07
C PRO A 81 -40.77 13.33 -35.23
N ARG A 82 -40.35 14.56 -35.56
CA ARG A 82 -41.22 15.66 -35.97
C ARG A 82 -41.97 15.23 -37.24
N THR A 83 -43.27 15.02 -37.16
CA THR A 83 -44.15 15.01 -38.33
C THR A 83 -44.11 16.41 -38.95
N LYS A 84 -43.50 16.54 -40.13
CA LYS A 84 -43.78 17.66 -41.04
C LYS A 84 -45.10 17.32 -41.74
N ALA A 85 -46.14 18.09 -41.49
CA ALA A 85 -47.30 18.15 -42.38
C ALA A 85 -47.16 19.42 -43.22
N PHE A 86 -47.31 19.24 -44.53
CA PHE A 86 -47.38 20.29 -45.55
C PHE A 86 -48.67 21.10 -45.42
#